data_AF-A0A4R3TEJ9-F1
#
_entry.id   AF-A0A4R3TEJ9-F1
#
_cell.length_a   1.000
_cell.length_b   1.000
_cell.length_c   1.000
_cell.angle_alpha   90.00
_cell.angle_beta   90.00
_cell.angle_gamma   90.00
#
_symmetry.space_group_name_H-M   'P 1'
#
loop_
_entity.id
_entity.type
_entity.pdbx_description
1 polymer ?
#
loop_
_entity_poly.entity_id
_entity_poly.type
_entity_poly.pdbx_seq_one_letter_code
_entity_poly.pdbx_strand_id
1 'polypeptide(L)' 'MFVQENQDLIAEELGIEVEELEQLRYDEGEHASEDGLIYYFYVTFKDGNPPAIMKKIQGLEGKMVRFDPSLFEG' A
#
# COMPACT_ATOMS: atom_id res chain seq x y z
N MET A 1 -1.64 7.81 9.47
CA MET A 1 -1.92 6.63 8.62
C MET A 1 -0.89 6.72 7.55
N PHE A 2 0.02 5.75 7.46
CA PHE A 2 1.19 5.89 6.58
C PHE A 2 0.75 6.07 5.13
N VAL A 3 -0.41 5.53 4.74
CA VAL A 3 -0.95 5.72 3.39
C VAL A 3 -1.34 7.17 3.14
N GLN A 4 -2.03 7.81 4.07
CA GLN A 4 -2.45 9.22 3.94
C GLN A 4 -1.25 10.18 3.91
N GLU A 5 -0.18 9.85 4.61
CA GLU A 5 1.02 10.68 4.71
C GLU A 5 1.94 10.53 3.48
N ASN A 6 1.78 9.44 2.71
CA ASN A 6 2.66 9.08 1.59
C ASN A 6 1.88 8.67 0.33
N GLN A 7 0.70 9.28 0.10
CA GLN A 7 -0.21 8.87 -0.98
C GLN A 7 0.46 8.88 -2.35
N ASP A 8 1.24 9.91 -2.67
CA ASP A 8 1.97 10.02 -3.93
C ASP A 8 2.97 8.88 -4.13
N LEU A 9 3.79 8.60 -3.11
CA LEU A 9 4.79 7.52 -3.14
C LEU A 9 4.13 6.14 -3.27
N ILE A 10 3.05 5.91 -2.53
CA ILE A 10 2.35 4.63 -2.55
C ILE A 10 1.62 4.43 -3.87
N ALA A 11 0.97 5.46 -4.41
CA ALA A 11 0.35 5.38 -5.73
C ALA A 11 1.39 5.09 -6.83
N GLU A 12 2.54 5.77 -6.77
CA GLU A 12 3.67 5.52 -7.68
C GLU A 12 4.18 4.08 -7.59
N GLU A 13 4.44 3.58 -6.39
CA GLU A 13 4.91 2.19 -6.17
C GLU A 13 3.86 1.14 -6.59
N LEU A 14 2.57 1.44 -6.39
CA LEU A 14 1.48 0.59 -6.88
C LEU A 14 1.28 0.71 -8.39
N GLY A 15 1.88 1.68 -9.07
CA GLY A 15 1.68 1.93 -10.51
C GLY A 15 0.27 2.41 -10.85
N ILE A 16 -0.37 3.15 -9.95
CA ILE A 16 -1.71 3.74 -10.12
C ILE A 16 -1.69 5.24 -9.84
N GLU A 17 -2.74 5.95 -10.20
CA GLU A 17 -2.87 7.38 -9.83
C GLU A 17 -3.33 7.52 -8.37
N VAL A 18 -2.99 8.65 -7.73
CA VAL A 18 -3.44 8.95 -6.35
C VAL A 18 -4.97 8.91 -6.26
N GLU A 19 -5.66 9.48 -7.24
CA GLU A 19 -7.13 9.45 -7.33
C GLU A 19 -7.69 8.02 -7.44
N GLU A 20 -6.94 7.10 -8.06
CA GLU A 20 -7.32 5.68 -8.13
C GLU A 20 -7.13 5.01 -6.77
N LEU A 21 -6.06 5.33 -6.05
CA LEU A 21 -5.82 4.84 -4.69
C LEU A 21 -6.94 5.27 -3.73
N GLU A 22 -7.41 6.51 -3.83
CA GLU A 22 -8.52 7.03 -3.01
C GLU A 22 -9.87 6.32 -3.26
N GLN A 23 -10.04 5.73 -4.45
CA GLN A 23 -11.25 4.97 -4.80
C GLN A 23 -11.22 3.53 -4.28
N LEU A 24 -10.07 3.04 -3.83
CA LEU A 24 -9.88 1.68 -3.34
C LEU A 24 -10.21 1.57 -1.85
N ARG A 25 -10.76 0.42 -1.49
CA ARG A 25 -10.94 -0.01 -0.10
C ARG A 25 -9.80 -0.93 0.29
N TYR A 26 -9.06 -0.55 1.32
CA TYR A 26 -7.93 -1.31 1.83
C TYR A 26 -7.82 -1.17 3.35
N ASP A 27 -7.11 -2.10 3.96
CA ASP A 27 -6.55 -1.95 5.31
C ASP A 27 -5.05 -1.71 5.17
N GLU A 28 -4.53 -0.83 6.01
CA GLU A 28 -3.10 -0.54 6.10
C GLU A 28 -2.54 -1.05 7.42
N GLY A 29 -1.26 -1.41 7.43
CA GLY A 29 -0.57 -1.75 8.67
C GLY A 29 0.92 -1.87 8.48
N GLU A 30 1.58 -2.20 9.58
CA GLU A 30 3.02 -2.39 9.64
C GLU A 30 3.33 -3.70 10.35
N HIS A 31 4.42 -4.34 9.93
CA HIS A 31 4.98 -5.48 10.65
C HIS A 31 6.21 -5.01 11.41
N ALA A 32 6.08 -4.87 12.72
CA ALA A 32 7.15 -4.44 13.61
C ALA A 32 7.52 -5.53 14.63
N SER A 33 8.78 -5.53 15.05
CA SER A 33 9.26 -6.31 16.20
C SER A 33 8.72 -5.76 17.52
N GLU A 34 8.79 -6.56 18.58
CA GLU A 34 8.54 -6.08 19.96
C GLU A 34 9.47 -4.91 20.36
N ASP A 35 10.66 -4.81 19.77
CA ASP A 35 11.62 -3.73 20.01
C ASP A 35 11.33 -2.45 19.19
N GLY A 36 10.26 -2.45 18.39
CA GLY A 36 9.86 -1.29 17.57
C GLY A 36 10.53 -1.18 16.20
N LEU A 37 11.35 -2.17 15.80
CA LEU A 37 11.93 -2.22 14.46
C LEU A 37 10.85 -2.61 13.43
N ILE A 38 10.56 -1.72 12.49
CA ILE A 38 9.62 -1.97 11.38
C ILE A 38 10.34 -2.76 10.29
N TYR A 39 9.78 -3.92 9.93
CA TYR A 39 10.29 -4.75 8.83
C TYR A 39 9.71 -4.36 7.48
N TYR A 40 8.42 -4.09 7.43
CA TYR A 40 7.71 -3.66 6.23
C TYR A 40 6.38 -3.03 6.59
N PHE A 41 5.92 -2.13 5.73
CA PHE A 41 4.54 -1.66 5.71
C PHE A 41 3.73 -2.50 4.72
N TYR A 42 2.41 -2.50 4.86
CA TYR A 42 1.56 -3.22 3.94
C TYR A 42 0.19 -2.57 3.74
N VAL A 43 -0.35 -2.80 2.55
CA VAL A 43 -1.73 -2.48 2.19
C VAL A 43 -2.42 -3.77 1.75
N THR A 44 -3.57 -4.07 2.35
CA THR A 44 -4.41 -5.22 2.01
C THR A 44 -5.73 -4.76 1.41
N PHE A 45 -5.92 -4.99 0.12
CA PHE A 45 -7.12 -4.62 -0.61
C PHE A 45 -8.32 -5.51 -0.26
N LYS A 46 -9.46 -4.87 -0.01
CA LYS A 46 -10.73 -5.54 0.27
C LYS A 46 -11.40 -6.03 -1.02
N ASP A 47 -12.32 -6.98 -0.87
CA ASP A 47 -13.21 -7.39 -1.95
C ASP A 47 -14.14 -6.25 -2.37
N GLY A 48 -14.54 -6.27 -3.65
CA GLY A 48 -15.45 -5.27 -4.22
C GLY A 48 -14.77 -4.02 -4.77
N ASN A 49 -13.44 -3.95 -4.78
CA ASN A 49 -12.70 -2.90 -5.46
C ASN A 49 -12.87 -2.98 -7.00
N PRO A 50 -12.78 -1.84 -7.71
CA PRO A 50 -12.86 -1.81 -9.17
C PRO A 50 -11.78 -2.72 -9.80
N PRO A 51 -12.16 -3.75 -10.56
CA PRO A 51 -11.20 -4.71 -11.11
C PRO A 51 -10.28 -4.08 -12.16
N ALA A 52 -10.67 -2.95 -12.75
CA ALA A 52 -9.83 -2.20 -13.67
C ALA A 52 -8.62 -1.58 -12.97
N ILE A 53 -8.83 -0.99 -11.78
CA ILE A 53 -7.75 -0.41 -10.97
C ILE A 53 -6.90 -1.51 -10.35
N MET A 54 -7.53 -2.55 -9.77
CA MET A 54 -6.82 -3.68 -9.15
C MET A 54 -5.86 -4.41 -10.10
N LYS A 55 -6.13 -4.40 -11.42
CA LYS A 55 -5.25 -5.00 -12.44
C LYS A 55 -4.01 -4.17 -12.76
N LYS A 56 -4.01 -2.88 -12.45
CA LYS A 56 -2.85 -1.99 -12.64
C LYS A 56 -1.84 -2.16 -11.49
N ILE A 57 -2.34 -2.52 -10.31
CA ILE A 57 -1.55 -2.59 -9.08
C ILE A 57 -0.36 -3.53 -9.25
N GLN A 58 0.83 -2.97 -9.08
CA GLN A 58 2.09 -3.70 -9.06
C GLN A 58 2.39 -4.26 -7.66
N GLY A 59 3.20 -5.32 -7.60
CA GLY A 59 3.58 -5.94 -6.32
C GLY A 59 2.47 -6.69 -5.59
N LEU A 60 1.31 -6.94 -6.23
CA LEU A 60 0.17 -7.60 -5.60
C LEU A 60 0.46 -9.09 -5.34
N GLU A 61 0.64 -9.46 -4.08
CA GLU A 61 0.70 -10.83 -3.59
C GLU A 61 -0.67 -11.24 -3.03
N GLY A 62 -1.52 -11.80 -3.90
CA GLY A 62 -2.91 -12.12 -3.57
C GLY A 62 -3.78 -10.87 -3.46
N LYS A 63 -3.91 -10.32 -2.25
CA LYS A 63 -4.62 -9.05 -1.98
C LYS A 63 -3.75 -8.03 -1.25
N MET A 64 -2.48 -8.34 -1.04
CA MET A 64 -1.57 -7.56 -0.21
C MET A 64 -0.43 -7.03 -1.06
N VAL A 65 -0.03 -5.79 -0.81
CA VAL A 65 1.25 -5.23 -1.28
C VAL A 65 2.08 -4.89 -0.05
N ARG A 66 3.37 -5.21 -0.10
CA ARG A 66 4.33 -4.87 0.95
C ARG A 66 5.25 -3.78 0.47
N PHE A 67 5.58 -2.86 1.37
CA PHE A 67 6.46 -1.74 1.12
C PHE A 67 7.65 -1.84 2.07
N ASP A 68 8.84 -1.64 1.52
CA ASP A 68 10.05 -1.56 2.33
C ASP A 68 10.03 -0.25 3.14
N PRO A 69 10.42 -0.26 4.42
CA PRO A 69 10.42 0.95 5.23
C PRO A 69 11.32 2.05 4.65
N SER A 70 12.39 1.69 3.94
CA SER A 70 13.30 2.65 3.31
C SER A 70 12.63 3.51 2.22
N LEU A 71 11.48 3.08 1.69
CA LEU A 71 10.66 3.87 0.76
C LEU A 71 10.19 5.19 1.38
N PHE A 72 10.05 5.23 2.70
CA PHE A 72 9.51 6.36 3.46
C PHE A 72 10.57 7.14 4.25
N GLU A 73 11.84 6.75 4.15
CA GLU A 73 12.96 7.40 4.86
C GLU A 73 13.64 8.53 4.04
N GLY A 74 13.00 8.96 2.94
CA GLY A 74 13.49 9.95 1.97
C GLY A 74 13.34 11.42 2.37
#